data_AF-A0A7C6SR44-F1
#
_entry.id   AF-A0A7C6SR44-F1
#
_cell.length_a   1.000
_cell.length_b   1.000
_cell.length_c   1.000
_cell.angle_alpha   90.00
_cell.angle_beta   90.00
_cell.angle_gamma   90.00
#
_symmetry.space_group_name_H-M   'P 1'
#
loop_
_entity.id
_entity.type
_entity.pdbx_description
1 polymer ?
#
loop_
_entity_poly.entity_id
_entity_poly.type
_entity_poly.pdbx_seq_one_letter_code
_entity_poly.pdbx_strand_id
1 'polypeptide(L)' 'AGVHEVLRRQGLMQGIWCLNPQETLSPGQSEEIDRVYRMYPQLNDDAFVQRFLAHDGQA' A
#
# COMPACT_ATOMS: atom_id res chain seq x y z
N ALA A 1 -3.79 9.89 -2.60
CA ALA A 1 -2.69 9.37 -1.74
C ALA A 1 -2.96 8.01 -1.06
N GLY A 2 -4.13 7.75 -0.46
CA GLY A 2 -4.38 6.53 0.34
C GLY A 2 -4.08 5.19 -0.35
N VAL A 3 -4.52 5.01 -1.60
CA VAL A 3 -4.20 3.77 -2.36
C VAL A 3 -2.71 3.64 -2.65
N HIS A 4 -2.01 4.76 -2.91
CA HIS A 4 -0.56 4.74 -3.11
C HIS A 4 0.18 4.31 -1.84
N GLU A 5 -0.32 4.66 -0.65
CA GLU A 5 0.27 4.19 0.60
C GLU A 5 0.16 2.67 0.74
N VAL A 6 -0.98 2.08 0.36
CA VAL A 6 -1.14 0.62 0.34
C VAL A 6 -0.20 -0.04 -0.66
N LEU A 7 -0.15 0.46 -1.90
CA LEU A 7 0.73 -0.06 -2.94
C LEU A 7 2.22 0.10 -2.56
N ARG A 8 2.57 1.18 -1.86
CA ARG A 8 3.92 1.41 -1.33
C ARG A 8 4.27 0.39 -0.25
N ARG A 9 3.37 0.11 0.69
CA ARG A 9 3.56 -0.93 1.72
C ARG A 9 3.72 -2.32 1.12
N GLN A 10 3.00 -2.60 0.03
CA GLN A 10 3.10 -3.86 -0.71
C GLN A 10 4.36 -4.00 -1.56
N GLY A 11 5.15 -2.92 -1.73
CA GLY A 11 6.36 -2.92 -2.56
C GLY A 11 6.12 -2.70 -4.05
N LEU A 12 4.88 -2.42 -4.47
CA LEU A 12 4.51 -2.14 -5.87
C LEU A 12 4.84 -0.69 -6.28
N MET A 13 4.99 0.21 -5.31
CA MET A 13 5.44 1.59 -5.52
C MET A 13 6.57 1.94 -4.53
N GLN A 14 7.54 2.76 -4.93
CA GLN A 14 8.61 3.20 -4.02
C GLN A 14 8.20 4.39 -3.15
N GLY A 15 7.09 5.07 -3.50
CA GLY A 15 6.62 6.26 -2.79
C GLY A 15 5.18 6.63 -3.16
N ILE A 16 4.69 7.69 -2.51
CA ILE A 16 3.40 8.29 -2.83
C ILE A 16 3.64 9.43 -3.80
N TRP A 17 3.18 9.29 -5.04
CA TRP A 17 3.26 10.33 -6.05
C TRP A 17 1.88 10.63 -6.61
N CYS A 18 1.41 11.86 -6.39
CA CYS A 18 0.17 12.37 -6.96
C CYS A 18 0.49 13.44 -8.00
N LEU A 19 -0.40 13.61 -9.00
CA LEU A 19 -0.24 14.67 -10.01
C LEU A 19 -0.30 16.06 -9.37
N ASN A 20 -1.15 16.24 -8.36
CA ASN A 20 -1.15 17.42 -7.53
C ASN A 20 -0.16 17.23 -6.36
N PRO A 21 0.92 18.04 -6.26
CA PRO A 21 1.89 17.93 -5.18
C PRO A 21 1.33 18.19 -3.78
N GLN A 22 0.20 18.90 -3.69
CA GLN A 22 -0.49 19.16 -2.42
C GLN A 22 -1.35 17.98 -1.97
N GLU A 23 -1.65 17.05 -2.87
CA GLU A 23 -2.41 15.86 -2.54
C GLU A 23 -1.52 14.85 -1.81
N THR A 24 -1.70 14.77 -0.50
CA THR A 24 -0.97 13.87 0.40
C THR A 24 -1.95 13.05 1.23
N LEU A 25 -1.45 12.21 2.13
CA LEU A 25 -2.34 11.52 3.08
C LEU A 25 -3.02 12.55 3.98
N SER A 26 -4.31 12.37 4.21
CA SER A 26 -5.02 13.16 5.21
C SER A 26 -4.49 12.84 6.62
N PRO A 27 -4.58 13.77 7.58
CA PRO A 27 -4.24 13.50 8.97
C PRO A 27 -4.96 12.25 9.49
N GLY A 28 -4.24 11.29 10.07
CA GLY A 28 -4.80 10.04 10.59
C GLY A 28 -5.04 8.94 9.55
N GLN A 29 -4.87 9.21 8.26
CA GLN A 29 -5.22 8.23 7.21
C GLN A 29 -4.31 6.99 7.24
N SER A 30 -3.04 7.14 7.59
CA SER A 30 -2.12 6.00 7.71
C SER A 30 -2.51 5.08 8.86
N GLU A 31 -2.89 5.67 9.99
CA GLU A 31 -3.33 4.98 11.20
C GLU A 31 -4.67 4.26 10.97
N GLU A 32 -5.57 4.86 10.19
CA GLU A 32 -6.81 4.20 9.78
C GLU A 32 -6.55 3.03 8.83
N ILE A 33 -5.58 3.13 7.92
CA ILE A 33 -5.13 2.00 7.11
C ILE A 33 -4.60 0.88 8.03
N ASP A 34 -3.76 1.20 9.02
CA ASP A 34 -3.24 0.22 9.99
C ASP A 34 -4.36 -0.47 10.77
N ARG A 35 -5.36 0.30 11.22
CA ARG A 35 -6.51 -0.20 11.96
C ARG A 35 -7.33 -1.18 11.12
N VAL A 36 -7.63 -0.84 9.87
CA VAL A 36 -8.40 -1.69 8.94
C VAL A 36 -7.62 -2.96 8.61
N TYR A 37 -6.32 -2.86 8.33
CA TYR A 37 -5.45 -4.03 8.09
C TYR A 37 -5.45 -5.01 9.27
N ARG A 38 -5.42 -4.49 10.51
CA ARG A 38 -5.47 -5.33 11.71
C ARG A 38 -6.84 -5.95 11.94
N MET A 39 -7.91 -5.20 11.67
CA MET A 39 -9.29 -5.63 11.92
C MET A 39 -9.79 -6.64 10.88
N TYR A 40 -9.30 -6.52 9.64
CA TYR A 40 -9.71 -7.35 8.51
C TYR A 40 -8.49 -7.85 7.72
N PRO A 41 -7.61 -8.67 8.33
CA PRO A 41 -6.39 -9.15 7.67
C PRO A 41 -6.65 -9.97 6.40
N GLN A 42 -7.85 -10.52 6.24
CA GLN A 42 -8.29 -11.28 5.07
C GLN A 42 -8.81 -10.42 3.91
N LEU A 43 -8.95 -9.10 4.08
CA LEU A 43 -9.47 -8.19 3.05
C LEU A 43 -8.36 -7.38 2.33
N ASN A 44 -7.14 -7.89 2.36
CA ASN A 44 -6.04 -7.38 1.54
C ASN A 44 -5.39 -8.53 0.76
N ASP A 45 -4.66 -8.19 -0.29
CA ASP A 45 -4.03 -9.14 -1.21
C ASP A 45 -2.52 -9.30 -0.95
N ASP A 46 -2.03 -8.98 0.25
CA ASP A 46 -0.59 -8.92 0.53
C ASP A 46 0.12 -10.24 0.22
N ALA A 47 -0.49 -11.38 0.58
CA ALA A 47 0.09 -12.70 0.30
C ALA A 47 0.21 -12.97 -1.21
N PHE A 48 -0.75 -12.51 -2.00
CA PHE A 48 -0.71 -12.64 -3.46
C PHE A 48 0.39 -11.75 -4.05
N VAL A 49 0.46 -10.49 -3.62
CA VAL A 49 1.45 -9.52 -4.12
C VAL A 49 2.87 -9.92 -3.74
N GLN A 50 3.09 -10.38 -2.51
CA GLN A 50 4.37 -10.92 -2.06
C GLN A 50 4.84 -12.08 -2.95
N ARG A 51 3.94 -13.01 -3.28
CA ARG A 51 4.25 -14.13 -4.18
C ARG A 51 4.58 -13.65 -5.61
N PHE A 52 3.86 -12.65 -6.12
CA PHE A 52 4.14 -12.05 -7.42
C PHE A 52 5.53 -11.40 -7.46
N LEU A 53 5.85 -10.56 -6.49
CA LEU A 53 7.14 -9.85 -6.43
C LEU A 53 8.32 -10.79 -6.26
N ALA A 54 8.17 -11.86 -5.47
CA ALA A 54 9.20 -12.88 -5.32
C ALA A 54 9.49 -13.64 -6.62
N HIS A 55 8.51 -13.78 -7.51
CA HIS A 55 8.69 -14.40 -8.82
C HIS A 55 9.28 -13.41 -9.84
N ASP A 56 8.82 -12.15 -9.85
CA ASP A 56 9.30 -11.14 -10.80
C ASP A 56 10.77 -10.76 -10.54
N GLY A 57 11.21 -10.73 -9.27
CA GLY A 57 12.61 -10.51 -8.91
C GLY A 57 13.58 -11.65 -9.26
N GLN A 58 13.11 -12.73 -9.89
CA GLN A 58 13.91 -13.86 -10.35
C GLN A 58 14.15 -13.85 -11.88
N ALA A 59 13.64 -12.84 -12.60
CA ALA A 59 13.85 -12.66 -14.04
C ALA A 59 15.05 -11.75 -14.35
#